data_AF-A0A368Y4G6-F1
#
_entry.id   AF-A0A368Y4G6-F1
#
_cell.length_a   1.000
_cell.length_b   1.000
_cell.length_c   1.000
_cell.angle_alpha   90.00
_cell.angle_beta   90.00
_cell.angle_gamma   90.00
#
_symmetry.space_group_name_H-M   'P 1'
#
loop_
_entity.id
_entity.type
_entity.pdbx_description
1 polymer ?
#
loop_
_entity_poly.entity_id
_entity_poly.type
_entity_poly.pdbx_seq_one_letter_code
_entity_poly.pdbx_strand_id
1 'polypeptide(L)'
;MVNYRLKAQVFEVVNNQIRDNNPKCTKRTFHRLIDLGYSESESKELIASILIEEMYDVMKNNEEFNESRFCEKLDLLPKYYLQKSSDLVSEEKTQIIVRNEQKIGRNALCPCGSGKKYKKCCG
;
A
#
# COMPACT_ATOMS: atom_id res chain seq x y z
N MET A 1 -5.83 -10.54 12.71
CA MET A 1 -6.50 -11.86 12.61
C MET A 1 -7.32 -11.88 11.33
N VAL A 2 -7.17 -12.88 10.46
CA VAL A 2 -7.87 -12.94 9.16
C VAL A 2 -9.29 -13.44 9.36
N ASN A 3 -10.29 -12.76 8.79
CA ASN A 3 -11.67 -13.23 8.76
C ASN A 3 -11.88 -14.16 7.57
N TYR A 4 -11.82 -15.47 7.81
CA TYR A 4 -11.93 -16.49 6.76
C TYR A 4 -13.29 -16.53 6.07
N ARG A 5 -14.38 -16.20 6.79
CA ARG A 5 -15.72 -16.15 6.20
C ARG A 5 -15.84 -15.01 5.19
N LEU A 6 -15.34 -13.82 5.56
CA LEU A 6 -15.30 -12.68 4.64
C LEU A 6 -14.40 -12.97 3.43
N LYS A 7 -13.22 -13.55 3.66
CA LYS A 7 -12.31 -13.94 2.57
C LYS A 7 -13.01 -14.88 1.57
N ALA A 8 -13.73 -15.89 2.06
CA ALA A 8 -14.48 -16.81 1.21
C ALA A 8 -15.56 -16.10 0.39
N GLN A 9 -16.30 -15.15 0.97
CA GLN A 9 -17.33 -14.39 0.25
C GLN A 9 -16.72 -13.52 -0.86
N VAL A 10 -15.61 -12.83 -0.58
CA VAL A 10 -14.92 -12.00 -1.57
C VAL A 10 -14.38 -12.86 -2.72
N PHE A 11 -13.78 -14.01 -2.39
CA PHE A 11 -13.29 -14.96 -3.39
C PHE A 11 -14.41 -15.48 -4.28
N GLU A 12 -15.58 -15.76 -3.70
CA GLU A 12 -16.74 -16.20 -4.45
C GLU A 12 -17.20 -15.14 -5.46
N VAL A 13 -17.19 -13.86 -5.07
CA VAL A 13 -17.47 -12.76 -6.01
C VAL A 13 -16.46 -12.76 -7.17
N VAL A 14 -15.17 -12.87 -6.88
CA VAL A 14 -14.12 -12.91 -7.93
C VAL A 14 -14.30 -14.12 -8.85
N ASN A 15 -14.59 -15.31 -8.29
CA ASN A 15 -14.86 -16.50 -9.08
C ASN A 15 -16.06 -16.30 -10.01
N ASN A 16 -17.15 -15.72 -9.50
CA ASN A 16 -18.34 -15.41 -10.29
C ASN A 16 -18.02 -14.42 -11.40
N GLN A 17 -17.27 -13.35 -11.14
CA GLN A 17 -16.86 -12.38 -12.16
C GLN A 17 -16.03 -13.02 -13.28
N ILE A 18 -15.11 -13.94 -12.94
CA ILE A 18 -14.28 -14.67 -13.92
C ILE A 18 -15.14 -15.64 -14.74
N ARG A 19 -16.01 -16.41 -14.08
CA ARG A 19 -16.90 -17.38 -14.72
C ARG A 19 -17.86 -16.68 -15.69
N ASP A 20 -18.51 -15.63 -15.21
CA ASP A 20 -19.57 -14.92 -15.93
C ASP A 20 -18.99 -13.87 -16.90
N ASN A 21 -17.65 -13.69 -16.90
CA ASN A 21 -16.91 -12.73 -17.72
C ASN A 21 -17.45 -11.30 -17.57
N ASN A 22 -17.83 -10.94 -16.35
CA ASN A 22 -18.44 -9.68 -16.02
C ASN A 22 -17.92 -9.17 -14.66
N PRO A 23 -17.16 -8.06 -14.61
CA PRO A 23 -16.70 -7.27 -15.75
C PRO A 23 -15.60 -8.02 -16.54
N LYS A 24 -15.50 -7.76 -17.85
CA LYS A 24 -14.54 -8.44 -18.74
C LYS A 24 -13.08 -8.24 -18.29
N CYS A 25 -12.79 -7.10 -17.66
CA CYS A 25 -11.45 -6.79 -17.17
C CYS A 25 -11.00 -7.73 -16.05
N THR A 26 -11.90 -8.28 -15.24
CA THR A 26 -11.55 -9.27 -14.21
C THR A 26 -10.97 -10.54 -14.84
N LYS A 27 -11.67 -11.10 -15.84
CA LYS A 27 -11.20 -12.33 -16.52
C LYS A 27 -9.91 -12.09 -17.29
N ARG A 28 -9.79 -10.95 -17.99
CA ARG A 28 -8.56 -10.55 -18.68
C ARG A 28 -7.38 -10.45 -17.72
N THR A 29 -7.56 -9.79 -16.58
CA THR A 29 -6.52 -9.63 -15.56
C THR A 29 -6.13 -10.96 -14.93
N PHE A 30 -7.10 -11.83 -14.65
CA PHE A 30 -6.82 -13.18 -14.17
C PHE A 30 -5.90 -13.95 -15.12
N HIS A 31 -6.26 -14.04 -16.41
CA HIS A 31 -5.41 -14.70 -17.41
C HIS A 31 -4.04 -14.06 -17.52
N ARG A 32 -3.96 -12.73 -17.55
CA ARG A 32 -2.69 -11.99 -17.58
C ARG A 32 -1.78 -12.32 -16.39
N LEU A 33 -2.34 -12.48 -15.18
CA LEU A 33 -1.57 -12.85 -13.99
C LEU A 33 -1.07 -14.30 -14.07
N ILE A 34 -1.90 -15.23 -14.56
CA ILE A 34 -1.48 -16.61 -14.83
C ILE A 34 -0.32 -16.63 -15.85
N ASP A 35 -0.43 -15.87 -16.94
CA ASP A 35 0.61 -15.78 -17.97
C ASP A 35 1.93 -15.20 -17.44
N LEU A 36 1.86 -14.34 -16.41
CA LEU A 36 3.02 -13.80 -15.69
C LEU A 36 3.63 -14.79 -14.68
N GLY A 37 3.00 -15.96 -14.47
CA GLY A 37 3.49 -17.04 -13.61
C GLY A 37 2.93 -17.03 -12.18
N TYR A 38 1.90 -16.23 -11.90
CA TYR A 38 1.21 -16.27 -10.61
C TYR A 38 0.29 -17.49 -10.53
N SER A 39 0.15 -18.07 -9.34
CA SER A 39 -0.84 -19.12 -9.11
C SER A 39 -2.26 -18.57 -9.22
N GLU A 40 -3.24 -19.46 -9.41
CA GLU A 40 -4.65 -19.05 -9.39
C GLU A 40 -5.05 -18.38 -8.08
N SER A 41 -4.53 -18.88 -6.95
CA SER A 41 -4.85 -18.34 -5.63
C SER A 41 -4.29 -16.92 -5.48
N GLU A 42 -3.00 -16.71 -5.81
CA GLU A 42 -2.38 -15.38 -5.75
C GLU A 42 -3.08 -14.39 -6.71
N SER A 43 -3.43 -14.85 -7.91
CA SER A 43 -4.15 -14.04 -8.88
C SER A 43 -5.52 -13.59 -8.35
N LYS A 44 -6.26 -14.50 -7.72
CA LYS A 44 -7.56 -14.18 -7.09
C LYS A 44 -7.38 -13.29 -5.86
N GLU A 45 -6.31 -13.44 -5.08
CA GLU A 45 -6.01 -12.56 -3.95
C GLU A 45 -5.72 -11.13 -4.38
N LEU A 46 -4.93 -10.94 -5.44
CA LEU A 46 -4.63 -9.63 -6.02
C LEU A 46 -5.89 -8.96 -6.58
N ILE A 47 -6.75 -9.71 -7.27
CA ILE A 47 -8.02 -9.17 -7.78
C ILE A 47 -8.97 -8.83 -6.62
N ALA A 48 -9.07 -9.72 -5.62
CA ALA A 48 -9.90 -9.53 -4.43
C ALA A 48 -9.48 -8.30 -3.64
N SER A 49 -8.19 -7.98 -3.57
CA SER A 49 -7.71 -6.79 -2.85
C SER A 49 -8.16 -5.50 -3.53
N ILE A 50 -8.17 -5.44 -4.87
CA ILE A 50 -8.73 -4.31 -5.63
C ILE A 50 -10.25 -4.24 -5.48
N LEU A 51 -10.94 -5.38 -5.48
CA LEU A 51 -12.39 -5.43 -5.27
C LEU A 51 -12.79 -4.87 -3.89
N ILE A 52 -12.09 -5.28 -2.83
CA ILE A 52 -12.35 -4.79 -1.47
C ILE A 52 -12.08 -3.29 -1.39
N GLU A 53 -11.01 -2.81 -2.02
CA GLU A 53 -10.70 -1.39 -2.06
C GLU A 53 -11.80 -0.57 -2.75
N GLU A 54 -12.29 -1.07 -3.89
CA GLU A 54 -13.38 -0.43 -4.62
C GLU A 54 -14.69 -0.43 -3.81
N MET A 55 -15.00 -1.54 -3.14
CA MET A 55 -16.15 -1.62 -2.22
C MET A 55 -16.01 -0.61 -1.08
N TYR A 56 -14.80 -0.43 -0.53
CA TYR A 56 -14.55 0.54 0.51
C TYR A 56 -14.78 1.98 0.01
N ASP A 57 -14.28 2.33 -1.18
CA ASP A 57 -14.46 3.66 -1.77
C ASP A 57 -15.96 3.96 -2.01
N VAL A 58 -16.69 3.00 -2.60
CA VAL A 58 -18.15 3.05 -2.82
C VAL A 58 -18.89 3.30 -1.51
N MET A 59 -18.58 2.52 -0.46
CA MET A 59 -19.25 2.65 0.84
C MET A 59 -18.89 3.95 1.55
N LYS A 60 -17.63 4.38 1.49
CA LYS A 60 -17.12 5.58 2.16
C LYS A 60 -17.68 6.86 1.55
N ASN A 61 -17.73 6.92 0.23
CA ASN A 61 -18.17 8.11 -0.50
C ASN A 61 -19.67 8.08 -0.84
N ASN A 62 -20.37 6.98 -0.52
CA ASN A 62 -21.76 6.75 -0.88
C ASN A 62 -21.99 6.90 -2.39
N GLU A 63 -21.08 6.33 -3.17
CA GLU A 63 -21.10 6.31 -4.64
C GLU A 63 -21.55 4.95 -5.15
N GLU A 64 -21.86 4.86 -6.44
CA GLU A 64 -22.06 3.57 -7.11
C GLU A 64 -20.73 2.95 -7.54
N PHE A 65 -20.73 1.63 -7.78
CA PHE A 65 -19.55 0.92 -8.27
C PHE A 65 -19.11 1.46 -9.64
N ASN A 66 -17.84 1.87 -9.74
CA ASN A 66 -17.29 2.43 -10.96
C ASN A 66 -16.42 1.39 -11.68
N GLU A 67 -16.98 0.75 -12.70
CA GLU A 67 -16.28 -0.29 -13.46
C GLU A 67 -14.98 0.23 -14.11
N SER A 68 -14.97 1.46 -14.63
CA SER A 68 -13.77 2.04 -15.25
C SER A 68 -12.64 2.18 -14.25
N ARG A 69 -12.91 2.77 -13.08
CA ARG A 69 -11.94 2.92 -11.97
C ARG A 69 -11.43 1.56 -11.50
N PHE A 70 -12.33 0.59 -11.37
CA PHE A 70 -11.96 -0.78 -10.99
C PHE A 70 -11.04 -1.43 -12.03
N CYS A 71 -11.38 -1.35 -13.32
CA CYS A 71 -10.58 -1.92 -14.39
C CYS A 71 -9.19 -1.26 -14.52
N GLU A 72 -9.10 0.06 -14.34
CA GLU A 72 -7.81 0.79 -14.31
C GLU A 72 -6.90 0.28 -13.19
N LYS A 73 -7.44 0.12 -11.97
CA LYS A 73 -6.69 -0.47 -10.84
C LYS A 73 -6.25 -1.90 -11.13
N LEU A 74 -7.11 -2.72 -11.75
CA LEU A 74 -6.78 -4.11 -12.13
C LEU A 74 -5.67 -4.18 -13.20
N ASP A 75 -5.66 -3.28 -14.18
CA ASP A 75 -4.63 -3.27 -15.24
C ASP A 75 -3.23 -2.97 -14.68
N LEU A 76 -3.14 -2.29 -13.52
CA LEU A 76 -1.89 -2.02 -12.80
C LEU A 76 -1.36 -3.21 -11.98
N LEU A 77 -2.16 -4.25 -11.74
CA LEU A 77 -1.68 -5.45 -11.05
C LEU A 77 -0.55 -6.13 -11.84
N PRO A 78 0.45 -6.74 -11.19
CA PRO A 78 0.65 -6.84 -9.73
C PRO A 78 1.31 -5.60 -9.10
N LYS A 79 1.66 -4.59 -9.90
CA LYS A 79 2.47 -3.43 -9.48
C LYS A 79 1.67 -2.36 -8.72
N TYR A 80 0.34 -2.44 -8.72
CA TYR A 80 -0.55 -1.47 -8.09
C TYR A 80 -0.09 -1.03 -6.69
N TYR A 81 0.23 -1.97 -5.80
CA TYR A 81 0.66 -1.64 -4.44
C TYR A 81 2.09 -1.11 -4.34
N LEU A 82 2.98 -1.48 -5.27
CA LEU A 82 4.32 -0.92 -5.32
C LEU A 82 4.24 0.57 -5.68
N GLN A 83 3.43 0.91 -6.68
CA GLN A 83 3.18 2.29 -7.08
C GLN A 83 2.44 3.08 -6.00
N LYS A 84 1.40 2.49 -5.38
CA LYS A 84 0.65 3.14 -4.30
C LYS A 84 1.53 3.45 -3.09
N SER A 85 2.51 2.59 -2.78
CA SER A 85 3.44 2.84 -1.66
C SER A 85 4.37 4.04 -1.89
N SER A 86 4.75 4.33 -3.13
CA SER A 86 5.50 5.57 -3.43
C SER A 86 4.63 6.82 -3.36
N ASP A 87 3.34 6.70 -3.67
CA ASP A 87 2.40 7.83 -3.64
C ASP A 87 1.97 8.17 -2.19
N LEU A 88 1.86 7.17 -1.30
CA LEU A 88 1.58 7.36 0.13
C LEU A 88 2.68 8.13 0.89
N VAL A 89 3.92 8.15 0.36
CA VAL A 89 5.01 8.99 0.89
C VAL A 89 4.77 10.48 0.58
N SER A 90 3.89 10.81 -0.36
CA SER A 90 3.65 12.20 -0.79
C SER A 90 2.52 12.92 -0.04
N GLU A 91 1.57 12.20 0.56
CA GLU A 91 0.41 12.79 1.25
C GLU A 91 0.55 12.88 2.79
N GLU A 92 1.42 12.09 3.43
CA GLU A 92 1.79 12.27 4.84
C GLU A 92 3.08 13.10 4.98
N LYS A 93 3.08 14.35 4.50
CA LYS A 93 4.10 15.33 4.92
C LYS A 93 3.80 15.87 6.33
N THR A 94 3.75 15.01 7.34
CA THR A 94 4.13 15.44 8.68
C THR A 94 5.63 15.74 8.59
N GLN A 95 5.99 17.02 8.51
CA GLN A 95 7.38 17.45 8.60
C GLN A 95 7.93 17.03 9.97
N ILE A 96 8.48 15.82 10.07
CA ILE A 96 9.41 15.48 11.14
C ILE A 96 10.63 16.33 10.85
N ILE A 97 10.74 17.48 11.51
CA ILE A 97 11.97 18.26 11.55
C ILE A 97 13.00 17.38 12.27
N VAL A 98 13.73 16.57 11.51
CA VAL A 98 14.95 15.95 12.01
C VAL A 98 15.94 17.10 12.18
N ARG A 99 16.00 17.68 13.38
CA ARG A 99 17.12 18.55 13.76
C ARG A 99 18.36 17.67 13.67
N ASN A 100 19.15 17.89 12.63
CA ASN A 100 20.46 17.27 12.46
C ASN A 100 21.48 17.90 13.41
N GLU A 101 21.08 18.11 14.67
CA GLU A 101 22.00 18.44 15.75
C GLU A 101 22.75 17.14 16.06
N GLN A 102 24.03 17.07 15.66
CA GLN A 102 24.92 16.04 16.17
C GLN A 102 24.79 16.04 17.70
N LYS A 103 24.25 14.96 18.27
CA LYS A 103 24.15 14.80 19.72
C LYS A 103 25.58 14.68 20.27
N ILE A 104 26.17 15.80 20.65
CA ILE A 104 27.49 15.82 21.29
C ILE A 104 27.37 15.11 22.63
N GLY A 105 28.11 14.01 22.78
CA GLY A 105 28.12 13.25 24.01
C GLY A 105 28.61 14.12 25.18
N ARG A 106 27.96 14.00 26.35
CA ARG A 106 28.23 14.82 27.55
C ARG A 106 29.71 14.79 28.00
N ASN A 107 30.45 13.73 27.71
CA ASN A 107 31.87 13.58 28.02
C ASN A 107 32.83 13.88 26.85
N ALA A 108 32.33 14.17 25.64
CA ALA A 108 33.15 14.52 24.47
C ALA A 108 33.82 15.88 24.64
N LEU A 109 34.85 16.16 23.84
CA LEU A 109 35.49 17.49 23.82
C LEU A 109 34.49 18.55 23.35
N CYS A 110 34.50 19.70 24.02
CA CYS A 110 33.59 20.79 23.74
C CYS A 110 33.94 21.47 22.40
N PRO A 111 32.98 21.67 21.47
CA PRO A 111 33.24 22.22 20.14
C PRO A 111 33.65 23.70 20.15
N CYS A 112 33.52 24.42 21.29
CA CYS A 112 33.96 25.81 21.41
C CYS A 112 35.49 25.99 21.51
N GLY A 113 36.26 24.89 21.43
CA GLY A 113 37.73 24.95 21.45
C GLY A 113 38.36 25.11 22.83
N SER A 114 37.58 25.01 23.92
CA SER A 114 38.08 25.19 25.29
C SER A 114 38.98 24.06 25.81
N GLY A 115 39.06 22.93 25.09
CA GLY A 115 39.79 21.73 25.52
C GLY A 115 39.13 20.95 26.68
N LYS A 116 37.95 21.39 27.17
CA LYS A 116 37.21 20.73 28.28
C LYS A 116 36.15 19.76 27.74
N LYS A 117 35.70 18.81 28.58
CA LYS A 117 34.53 17.97 28.26
C LYS A 117 33.26 18.82 28.15
N TYR A 118 32.33 18.47 27.27
CA TYR A 118 31.11 19.24 26.95
C TYR A 118 30.34 19.64 28.22
N LYS A 119 30.12 18.69 29.14
CA LYS A 119 29.45 18.91 30.46
C LYS A 119 30.12 19.86 31.44
N LYS A 120 31.35 20.26 31.15
CA LYS A 120 32.15 21.18 31.98
C LYS A 120 32.35 22.51 31.25
N CYS A 121 31.62 22.75 30.17
CA CYS A 121 31.81 23.93 29.33
C CYS A 121 30.48 24.48 28.78
N CYS A 122 29.91 23.87 27.72
CA CYS A 122 28.72 24.39 27.03
C CYS A 122 27.44 23.57 27.32
N GLY A 123 27.51 22.54 28.16
CA GLY A 123 26.37 21.73 28.58
C GLY A 123 26.49 21.21 30.01
#